data_AF-A0A1W1ZAS6-F1
#
_entry.id   AF-A0A1W1ZAS6-F1
#
_cell.length_a   1.000
_cell.length_b   1.000
_cell.length_c   1.000
_cell.angle_alpha   90.00
_cell.angle_beta   90.00
_cell.angle_gamma   90.00
#
_symmetry.space_group_name_H-M   'P 1'
#
loop_
_entity.id
_entity.type
_entity.pdbx_description
1 polymer ?
#
loop_
_entity_poly.entity_id
_entity_poly.type
_entity_poly.pdbx_seq_one_letter_code
_entity_poly.pdbx_strand_id
1 'polypeptide(L)'
;MKILITAGKSVQALKLLAAYPTDTIVLADYGEVPLFPSEKYTFLSLGERNDDIIAHNLLNHSLNEGVEAILPLYAFELAEVIKSKVLFEEFSIHVLTPEDNQVI
;
A
#
# COMPACT_ATOMS: atom_id res chain seq x y z
N MET A 1 -10.00 8.88 -5.15
CA MET A 1 -8.97 8.89 -4.09
C MET A 1 -7.67 8.31 -4.65
N LYS A 2 -6.51 8.69 -4.10
CA LYS A 2 -5.25 8.00 -4.38
C LYS A 2 -5.00 6.94 -3.31
N ILE A 3 -4.86 5.67 -3.70
CA ILE A 3 -4.76 4.53 -2.77
C ILE A 3 -3.44 3.80 -2.96
N LEU A 4 -2.68 3.57 -1.89
CA LEU A 4 -1.48 2.73 -1.89
C LEU A 4 -1.87 1.30 -1.52
N ILE A 5 -1.64 0.35 -2.41
CA ILE A 5 -1.86 -1.08 -2.18
C ILE A 5 -0.49 -1.75 -2.18
N THR A 6 -0.15 -2.42 -1.07
CA THR A 6 1.11 -3.17 -0.93
C THR A 6 1.03 -4.53 -1.65
N ALA A 7 2.13 -5.30 -1.63
CA ALA A 7 2.26 -6.54 -2.38
C ALA A 7 1.90 -6.36 -3.88
N GLY A 8 2.32 -5.25 -4.48
CA GLY A 8 1.92 -4.84 -5.82
C GLY A 8 2.21 -5.85 -6.93
N LYS A 9 3.20 -6.75 -6.74
CA LYS A 9 3.51 -7.83 -7.70
C LYS A 9 2.58 -9.05 -7.57
N SER A 10 1.75 -9.09 -6.52
CA SER A 10 0.85 -10.21 -6.26
C SER A 10 -0.40 -10.18 -7.14
N VAL A 11 -0.98 -11.36 -7.36
CA VAL A 11 -2.25 -11.50 -8.07
C VAL A 11 -3.40 -10.86 -7.28
N GLN A 12 -3.32 -10.88 -5.94
CA GLN A 12 -4.29 -10.29 -5.03
C GLN A 12 -4.35 -8.77 -5.24
N ALA A 13 -3.20 -8.08 -5.24
CA ALA A 13 -3.14 -6.64 -5.49
C ALA A 13 -3.68 -6.26 -6.87
N LEU A 14 -3.33 -7.02 -7.91
CA LEU A 14 -3.82 -6.76 -9.27
C LEU A 14 -5.34 -6.98 -9.41
N LYS A 15 -5.92 -7.95 -8.70
CA LYS A 15 -7.38 -8.16 -8.67
C LYS A 15 -8.11 -6.97 -8.03
N LEU A 16 -7.52 -6.35 -7.01
CA LEU A 16 -8.11 -5.21 -6.31
C LEU A 16 -8.24 -3.97 -7.19
N LEU A 17 -7.46 -3.84 -8.27
CA LEU A 17 -7.64 -2.76 -9.26
C LEU A 17 -9.06 -2.69 -9.82
N ALA A 18 -9.74 -3.84 -9.96
CA ALA A 18 -11.11 -3.88 -10.46
C ALA A 18 -12.14 -3.34 -9.45
N ALA A 19 -11.80 -3.34 -8.15
CA ALA A 19 -12.67 -2.81 -7.09
C ALA A 19 -12.64 -1.27 -7.02
N TYR A 20 -11.62 -0.63 -7.61
CA TYR A 20 -11.39 0.81 -7.54
C TYR A 20 -11.26 1.45 -8.93
N PRO A 21 -12.31 1.40 -9.78
CA PRO A 21 -12.23 1.78 -11.19
C PRO A 21 -12.03 3.29 -11.44
N THR A 22 -12.32 4.13 -10.44
CA THR A 22 -12.24 5.60 -10.53
C THR A 22 -11.11 6.19 -9.69
N ASP A 23 -10.37 5.35 -8.97
CA ASP A 23 -9.31 5.78 -8.07
C ASP A 23 -7.94 5.65 -8.74
N THR A 24 -6.97 6.41 -8.25
CA THR A 24 -5.58 6.31 -8.68
C THR A 24 -4.86 5.32 -7.78
N ILE A 25 -4.41 4.20 -8.32
CA ILE A 25 -3.78 3.15 -7.52
C ILE A 25 -2.25 3.23 -7.60
N VAL A 26 -1.61 3.21 -6.43
CA VAL A 26 -0.16 3.04 -6.29
C VAL A 26 0.09 1.62 -5.80
N LEU A 27 0.65 0.78 -6.67
CA LEU A 27 1.06 -0.58 -6.32
C LEU A 27 2.46 -0.54 -5.74
N ALA A 28 2.57 -0.75 -4.43
CA ALA A 28 3.82 -0.73 -3.71
C ALA A 28 4.32 -2.15 -3.44
N ASP A 29 5.62 -2.40 -3.59
CA ASP A 29 6.22 -3.67 -3.21
C ASP A 29 7.69 -3.52 -2.82
N TYR A 30 8.21 -4.51 -2.11
CA TYR A 30 9.61 -4.54 -1.67
C TYR A 30 10.54 -4.98 -2.80
N GLY A 31 11.75 -4.44 -2.76
CA GLY A 31 12.81 -4.70 -3.74
C GLY A 31 12.53 -4.05 -5.09
N GLU A 32 13.04 -4.67 -6.15
CA GLU A 32 12.83 -4.18 -7.51
C GLU A 32 11.36 -4.31 -7.91
N VAL A 33 10.84 -3.22 -8.48
CA VAL A 33 9.48 -3.15 -9.05
C VAL A 33 9.55 -2.83 -10.53
N PRO A 34 8.60 -3.33 -11.33
CA PRO A 34 8.58 -3.04 -12.75
C PRO A 34 8.33 -1.55 -13.00
N LEU A 35 9.18 -0.91 -13.79
CA LEU A 35 8.94 0.46 -14.29
C LEU A 35 7.98 0.41 -15.50
N PHE A 36 6.73 0.01 -15.26
CA PHE A 36 5.68 0.08 -16.28
C PHE A 36 4.65 1.12 -15.85
N PRO A 37 4.71 2.34 -16.41
CA PRO A 37 3.63 3.31 -16.22
C PRO A 37 2.38 2.81 -16.95
N SER A 38 1.32 2.55 -16.18
CA SER A 38 -0.02 2.33 -16.68
C SER A 38 -0.86 3.57 -16.38
N GLU A 39 -1.82 3.91 -17.25
CA GLU A 39 -2.74 5.03 -16.98
C GLU A 39 -3.58 4.81 -15.71
N LYS A 40 -3.72 3.55 -15.27
CA LYS A 40 -4.57 3.16 -14.13
C LYS A 40 -3.81 2.94 -12.83
N TYR A 41 -2.51 2.66 -12.89
CA TYR A 41 -1.72 2.40 -11.70
C TYR A 41 -0.24 2.72 -11.91
N THR A 42 0.42 3.08 -10.82
CA THR A 42 1.85 3.31 -10.78
C THR A 42 2.50 2.31 -9.84
N PHE A 43 3.65 1.76 -10.23
CA PHE A 43 4.47 0.95 -9.33
C PHE A 43 5.38 1.83 -8.47
N LEU A 44 5.47 1.50 -7.19
CA LEU A 44 6.36 2.14 -6.22
C LEU A 44 7.22 1.07 -5.54
N SER A 45 8.52 1.30 -5.48
CA SER A 45 9.40 0.46 -4.65
C SER A 45 9.36 0.98 -3.21
N LEU A 46 9.12 0.08 -2.26
CA LEU A 46 9.28 0.34 -0.83
C LEU A 46 10.73 0.20 -0.35
N GLY A 47 11.66 -0.09 -1.27
CA GLY A 47 13.05 -0.38 -0.97
C GLY A 47 13.27 -1.78 -0.38
N GLU A 48 14.36 -1.95 0.35
CA GLU A 48 14.63 -3.19 1.07
C GLU A 48 13.67 -3.37 2.23
N ARG A 49 13.19 -4.60 2.41
CA ARG A 49 12.31 -4.94 3.53
C ARG A 49 13.07 -4.80 4.84
N ASN A 50 12.54 -3.98 5.74
CA ASN A 50 13.04 -3.82 7.09
C ASN A 50 11.87 -3.85 8.09
N ASP A 51 11.78 -4.97 8.81
CA ASP A 51 10.66 -5.28 9.69
C ASP A 51 10.60 -4.34 10.91
N ASP A 52 11.71 -3.71 11.28
CA ASP A 52 11.78 -2.79 12.43
C ASP A 52 11.13 -1.42 12.14
N ILE A 53 10.93 -1.07 10.87
CA ILE A 53 10.46 0.26 10.46
C ILE A 53 9.26 0.22 9.50
N ILE A 54 8.52 -0.89 9.42
CA ILE A 54 7.47 -1.10 8.41
C ILE A 54 6.42 0.02 8.41
N ALA A 55 5.80 0.29 9.56
CA ALA A 55 4.76 1.33 9.64
C ALA A 55 5.32 2.73 9.31
N HIS A 56 6.53 3.04 9.77
CA HIS A 56 7.18 4.31 9.48
C HIS A 56 7.51 4.46 7.99
N ASN A 57 8.05 3.41 7.37
CA ASN A 57 8.38 3.40 5.95
C ASN A 57 7.11 3.57 5.10
N LEU A 58 6.06 2.80 5.39
CA LEU A 58 4.78 2.89 4.69
C LEU A 58 4.12 4.27 4.85
N LEU A 59 4.21 4.87 6.04
CA LEU A 59 3.71 6.23 6.26
C LEU A 59 4.48 7.26 5.43
N ASN A 60 5.82 7.20 5.43
CA ASN A 60 6.64 8.10 4.63
C ASN A 60 6.33 7.97 3.14
N HIS A 61 6.21 6.75 2.63
CA HIS A 61 5.82 6.52 1.23
C HIS A 61 4.42 7.07 0.95
N SER A 62 3.47 6.88 1.86
CA SER A 62 2.11 7.40 1.72
C SER A 62 2.09 8.93 1.65
N LEU A 63 2.90 9.60 2.48
CA LEU A 63 3.06 11.06 2.49
C LEU A 63 3.75 11.57 1.22
N ASN A 64 4.87 10.95 0.82
CA ASN A 64 5.63 11.36 -0.36
C ASN A 64 4.80 11.24 -1.65
N GLU A 65 3.99 10.19 -1.73
CA GLU A 65 3.08 9.99 -2.85
C GLU A 65 1.77 10.78 -2.72
N GLY A 66 1.48 11.38 -1.56
CA GLY A 66 0.22 12.08 -1.31
C GLY A 66 -0.99 11.15 -1.49
N VAL A 67 -0.91 9.93 -0.98
CA VAL A 67 -2.05 8.99 -0.99
C VAL A 67 -3.02 9.33 0.15
N GLU A 68 -4.30 9.09 -0.09
CA GLU A 68 -5.39 9.34 0.87
C GLU A 68 -5.76 8.06 1.64
N ALA A 69 -5.32 6.89 1.16
CA ALA A 69 -5.56 5.62 1.80
C ALA A 69 -4.43 4.61 1.56
N ILE A 70 -4.25 3.69 2.50
CA ILE A 70 -3.33 2.57 2.41
C ILE A 70 -4.05 1.25 2.66
N LEU A 71 -3.76 0.25 1.83
CA LEU A 71 -4.23 -1.12 1.95
C LEU A 71 -3.01 -2.07 2.06
N PRO A 72 -2.55 -2.36 3.28
CA PRO A 72 -1.51 -3.37 3.52
C PRO A 72 -2.07 -4.78 3.26
N LEU A 73 -1.38 -5.58 2.47
CA LEU A 73 -1.77 -6.95 2.10
C LEU A 73 -0.89 -7.99 2.77
N TYR A 74 0.37 -7.67 3.08
CA TYR A 74 1.18 -8.62 3.83
C TYR A 74 0.79 -8.62 5.31
N ALA A 75 0.68 -9.80 5.91
CA ALA A 75 0.29 -9.94 7.31
C ALA A 75 1.20 -9.17 8.29
N PHE A 76 2.51 -9.10 8.00
CA PHE A 76 3.48 -8.38 8.82
C PHE A 76 3.31 -6.86 8.74
N GLU A 77 2.91 -6.32 7.57
CA GLU A 77 2.60 -4.90 7.42
C GLU A 77 1.31 -4.55 8.14
N LEU A 78 0.28 -5.38 7.95
CA LEU A 78 -1.04 -5.17 8.53
C LEU A 78 -0.96 -5.03 10.05
N ALA A 79 -0.19 -5.90 10.72
CA ALA A 79 0.00 -5.85 12.16
C ALA A 79 0.61 -4.52 12.63
N GLU A 80 1.64 -4.03 11.95
CA GLU A 80 2.32 -2.79 12.32
C GLU A 80 1.50 -1.55 11.95
N VAL A 81 0.85 -1.53 10.78
CA VAL A 81 -0.01 -0.42 10.34
C VAL A 81 -1.24 -0.29 11.24
N ILE A 82 -1.85 -1.40 11.68
CA ILE A 82 -2.97 -1.36 12.62
C ILE A 82 -2.53 -0.76 13.96
N LYS A 83 -1.36 -1.16 14.49
CA LYS A 83 -0.81 -0.58 15.73
C LYS A 83 -0.60 0.93 15.61
N SER A 84 -0.16 1.39 14.44
CA SER A 84 0.09 2.81 14.14
C SER A 84 -1.08 3.53 13.48
N LYS A 85 -2.29 2.94 13.43
CA LYS A 85 -3.44 3.48 12.69
C LYS A 85 -3.77 4.94 13.03
N VAL A 86 -3.69 5.29 14.32
CA VAL A 86 -3.94 6.67 14.79
C VAL A 86 -3.01 7.67 14.11
N LEU A 87 -1.73 7.32 13.94
CA LEU A 87 -0.74 8.17 13.28
C LEU A 87 -1.10 8.39 11.80
N PHE A 88 -1.51 7.34 11.08
CA PHE A 88 -1.96 7.47 9.69
C PHE A 88 -3.18 8.40 9.58
N GLU A 89 -4.15 8.26 10.49
CA GLU A 89 -5.35 9.09 10.51
C GLU A 89 -5.04 10.57 10.83
N GLU A 90 -4.06 10.85 11.68
CA GLU A 90 -3.57 12.23 11.95
C GLU A 90 -3.06 12.91 10.67
N PHE A 91 -2.48 12.14 9.75
CA PHE A 91 -2.04 12.62 8.44
C PHE A 91 -3.11 12.53 7.34
N SER A 92 -4.38 12.30 7.72
CA SER A 92 -5.50 12.11 6.77
C SER A 92 -5.30 10.95 5.79
N ILE A 93 -4.58 9.91 6.21
CA ILE A 93 -4.40 8.67 5.46
C ILE A 93 -5.30 7.59 6.07
N HIS A 94 -6.27 7.12 5.30
CA HIS A 94 -7.18 6.07 5.73
C HIS A 94 -6.53 4.69 5.65
N VAL A 95 -6.47 3.99 6.77
CA VAL A 95 -6.04 2.59 6.82
C VAL A 95 -7.20 1.68 6.43
N LEU A 96 -7.14 1.12 5.23
CA LEU A 96 -8.04 0.09 4.75
C LEU A 96 -7.58 -1.27 5.26
N THR A 97 -8.52 -2.15 5.58
CA THR A 97 -8.22 -3.52 6.04
C THR A 97 -8.59 -4.51 4.93
N PRO A 98 -7.65 -5.39 4.51
CA PRO A 98 -7.97 -6.42 3.54
C PRO A 98 -8.89 -7.48 4.16
N GLU A 99 -9.64 -8.18 3.32
CA GLU A 99 -10.32 -9.42 3.71
C GLU A 99 -9.31 -10.55 3.94
N ASP A 100 -9.68 -11.56 4.75
CA ASP A 100 -8.81 -12.72 5.04
C ASP A 100 -8.32 -13.44 3.76
N ASN A 101 -9.09 -13.39 2.67
CA ASN A 101 -8.74 -13.99 1.38
C ASN A 101 -7.77 -13.15 0.53
N GLN A 102 -7.50 -11.90 0.93
CA GLN A 102 -6.62 -10.95 0.25
C GLN A 102 -5.24 -10.84 0.93
N VAL A 103 -5.15 -11.21 2.21
CA VAL A 103 -3.90 -11.19 2.98
C VAL A 103 -2.92 -12.24 2.45
N ILE A 104 -1.63 -11.86 2.38
CA ILE A 104 -0.50 -12.69 1.93
C ILE A 104 0.44 -12.99 3.09
#